data_AF-A0A3Q8V1T6-F1
#
_entry.id   AF-A0A3Q8V1T6-F1
#
_cell.length_a   1.000
_cell.length_b   1.000
_cell.length_c   1.000
_cell.angle_alpha   90.00
_cell.angle_beta   90.00
_cell.angle_gamma   90.00
#
_symmetry.space_group_name_H-M   'P 1'
#
loop_
_entity.id
_entity.type
_entity.pdbx_description
1 polymer ?
#
loop_
_entity_poly.entity_id
_entity_poly.type
_entity_poly.pdbx_seq_one_letter_code
_entity_poly.pdbx_strand_id
1 'polypeptide(L)'
;MKGTRYTADTITDNALDELYQRVARAEEEADAAVAAAARLTTLVGQRSERAERATEKQRRRAEIAESELHTLRSGLRANGADPTNIQNLWAQIRLRNRQWHAAKRECDQNAAAIERARALATRWAVLRTHGSAAAELRAALDERKEQSAP
;
A
#
# COMPACT_ATOMS: atom_id res chain seq x y z
N MET A 1 -19.95 26.42 11.67
CA MET A 1 -19.60 27.11 12.93
C MET A 1 -19.46 28.60 12.64
N LYS A 2 -20.26 29.47 13.25
CA LYS A 2 -20.06 30.93 13.16
C LYS A 2 -18.88 31.28 14.08
N GLY A 3 -17.77 31.77 13.52
CA GLY A 3 -16.64 32.23 14.31
C GLY A 3 -17.00 33.50 15.06
N THR A 4 -16.92 33.47 16.39
CA THR A 4 -17.06 34.64 17.25
C THR A 4 -15.93 35.61 16.93
N ARG A 5 -16.26 36.82 16.45
CA ARG A 5 -15.25 37.87 16.21
C ARG A 5 -15.00 38.58 17.54
N TYR A 6 -13.83 38.38 18.12
CA TYR A 6 -13.38 39.12 19.29
C TYR A 6 -12.72 40.43 18.81
N THR A 7 -13.16 41.57 19.33
CA THR A 7 -12.46 42.86 19.23
C THR A 7 -11.56 43.04 20.45
N ALA A 8 -10.49 43.84 20.34
CA ALA A 8 -9.50 44.04 21.40
C ALA A 8 -10.12 44.41 22.76
N ASP A 9 -11.25 45.13 22.76
CA ASP A 9 -11.97 45.55 23.97
C ASP A 9 -12.89 44.46 24.60
N THR A 10 -12.99 43.27 23.99
CA THR A 10 -13.93 42.20 24.40
C THR A 10 -13.26 40.84 24.64
N ILE A 11 -11.94 40.76 24.42
CA ILE A 11 -11.20 39.52 24.63
C ILE A 11 -10.87 39.41 26.13
N THR A 12 -11.32 38.33 26.75
CA THR A 12 -10.96 38.03 28.14
C THR A 12 -9.69 37.19 28.16
N ASP A 13 -8.94 37.23 29.27
CA ASP A 13 -7.73 36.42 29.43
C ASP A 13 -8.02 34.92 29.19
N ASN A 14 -9.19 34.43 29.63
CA ASN A 14 -9.63 33.05 29.37
C ASN A 14 -9.80 32.74 27.87
N ALA A 15 -10.25 33.71 27.07
CA ALA A 15 -10.41 33.53 25.63
C ALA A 15 -9.05 33.54 24.91
N LEU A 16 -8.08 34.31 25.41
CA LEU A 16 -6.69 34.28 24.95
C LEU A 16 -6.03 32.94 25.27
N ASP A 17 -6.16 32.45 26.51
CA ASP A 17 -5.63 31.15 26.93
C ASP A 17 -6.19 30.00 26.09
N GLU A 18 -7.49 30.00 25.79
CA GLU A 18 -8.10 29.00 24.93
C GLU A 18 -7.55 29.06 23.49
N LEU A 19 -7.27 30.27 22.98
CA LEU A 19 -6.67 30.48 21.67
C LEU A 19 -5.23 29.96 21.62
N TYR A 20 -4.42 30.26 22.64
CA TYR A 20 -3.07 29.73 22.77
C TYR A 20 -3.04 28.21 22.88
N GLN A 21 -3.95 27.61 23.67
CA GLN A 21 -4.05 26.16 23.76
C GLN A 21 -4.44 25.51 22.42
N ARG A 22 -5.32 26.15 21.64
CA ARG A 22 -5.68 25.66 20.30
C ARG A 22 -4.53 25.78 19.31
N VAL A 23 -3.78 26.88 19.34
CA VAL A 23 -2.58 27.05 18.50
C VAL A 23 -1.53 26.00 18.86
N ALA A 24 -1.24 25.81 20.15
CA ALA A 24 -0.28 24.81 20.61
C ALA A 24 -0.66 23.39 20.16
N ARG A 25 -1.95 23.01 20.26
CA ARG A 25 -2.42 21.70 19.73
C ARG A 25 -2.29 21.61 18.21
N ALA A 26 -2.61 22.67 17.47
CA ALA A 26 -2.49 22.68 16.03
C ALA A 26 -1.03 22.56 15.56
N GLU A 27 -0.09 23.16 16.30
CA GLU A 27 1.35 23.02 16.06
C GLU A 27 1.82 21.58 16.32
N GLU A 28 1.43 20.99 17.45
CA GLU A 28 1.74 19.57 17.75
C GLU A 28 1.18 18.61 16.69
N GLU A 29 -0.05 18.83 16.23
CA GLU A 29 -0.66 18.04 15.16
C GLU A 29 0.09 18.21 13.82
N ALA A 30 0.53 19.43 13.50
CA ALA A 30 1.31 19.70 12.30
C ALA A 30 2.67 19.01 12.34
N ASP A 31 3.38 19.07 13.47
CA ASP A 31 4.67 18.39 13.65
C ASP A 31 4.53 16.87 13.57
N ALA A 32 3.47 16.32 14.17
CA ALA A 32 3.16 14.90 14.06
C ALA A 32 2.88 14.47 12.61
N ALA A 33 2.16 15.30 11.85
CA ALA A 33 1.87 15.06 10.43
C ALA A 33 3.15 15.11 9.57
N VAL A 34 4.04 16.09 9.80
CA VAL A 34 5.33 16.19 9.11
C VAL A 34 6.21 14.97 9.41
N ALA A 35 6.28 14.56 10.68
CA ALA A 35 7.02 13.36 11.07
C ALA A 35 6.45 12.08 10.43
N ALA A 36 5.12 11.96 10.33
CA ALA A 36 4.47 10.86 9.64
C ALA A 36 4.76 10.86 8.14
N ALA A 37 4.71 12.02 7.48
CA ALA A 37 5.04 12.16 6.06
C ALA A 37 6.50 11.77 5.78
N ALA A 38 7.45 12.20 6.61
CA ALA A 38 8.86 11.84 6.48
C ALA A 38 9.11 10.31 6.58
N ARG A 39 8.43 9.64 7.53
CA ARG A 39 8.48 8.18 7.65
C ARG A 39 7.90 7.48 6.42
N LEU A 40 6.81 8.01 5.88
CA LEU A 40 6.14 7.44 4.71
C LEU A 40 7.01 7.56 3.45
N THR A 41 7.64 8.72 3.24
CA THR A 41 8.61 8.93 2.15
C THR A 41 9.76 7.93 2.22
N THR A 42 10.33 7.70 3.42
CA THR A 42 11.38 6.70 3.62
C THR A 42 10.92 5.29 3.26
N LEU A 43 9.72 4.89 3.70
CA LEU A 43 9.16 3.57 3.39
C LEU A 43 8.88 3.38 1.89
N VAL A 44 8.39 4.42 1.22
CA VAL A 44 8.16 4.40 -0.23
C VAL A 44 9.50 4.26 -0.97
N GLY A 45 10.54 5.00 -0.56
CA GLY A 45 11.89 4.86 -1.11
C GLY A 45 12.44 3.44 -0.97
N GLN A 46 12.38 2.87 0.23
CA GLN A 46 12.83 1.49 0.49
C GLN A 46 12.07 0.44 -0.34
N ARG A 47 10.77 0.64 -0.56
CA ARG A 47 9.96 -0.25 -1.42
C ARG A 47 10.37 -0.14 -2.88
N SER A 48 10.65 1.08 -3.36
CA SER A 48 11.15 1.32 -4.73
C SER A 48 12.47 0.61 -4.96
N GLU A 49 13.44 0.79 -4.07
CA GLU A 49 14.76 0.14 -4.20
C GLU A 49 14.65 -1.40 -4.20
N ARG A 50 13.78 -1.97 -3.36
CA ARG A 50 13.56 -3.42 -3.34
C ARG A 50 12.96 -3.92 -4.64
N ALA A 51 12.00 -3.19 -5.21
CA ALA A 51 11.39 -3.52 -6.49
C ALA A 51 12.43 -3.47 -7.62
N GLU A 52 13.24 -2.41 -7.69
CA GLU A 52 14.32 -2.28 -8.66
C GLU A 52 15.34 -3.42 -8.57
N ARG A 53 15.84 -3.73 -7.37
CA ARG A 53 16.78 -4.85 -7.16
C ARG A 53 16.19 -6.19 -7.60
N ALA A 54 14.90 -6.42 -7.38
CA ALA A 54 14.23 -7.63 -7.82
C ALA A 54 14.16 -7.70 -9.36
N THR A 55 13.84 -6.60 -10.03
CA THR A 55 13.81 -6.53 -11.51
C THR A 55 15.20 -6.71 -12.11
N GLU A 56 16.23 -6.08 -11.54
CA GLU A 56 17.63 -6.21 -11.98
C GLU A 56 18.13 -7.66 -11.85
N LYS A 57 17.85 -8.31 -10.72
CA LYS A 57 18.18 -9.74 -10.53
C LYS A 57 17.46 -10.63 -11.54
N GLN A 58 16.22 -10.31 -11.88
CA GLN A 58 15.47 -11.06 -12.89
C GLN A 58 16.06 -10.86 -14.29
N ARG A 59 16.46 -9.63 -14.63
CA ARG A 59 17.11 -9.31 -15.90
C ARG A 59 18.42 -10.09 -16.07
N ARG A 60 19.30 -10.07 -15.07
CA ARG A 60 20.56 -10.84 -15.09
C ARG A 60 20.34 -12.34 -15.29
N ARG A 61 19.31 -12.90 -14.63
CA ARG A 61 18.96 -14.32 -14.81
C ARG A 61 18.49 -14.62 -16.23
N ALA A 62 17.76 -13.69 -16.86
CA ALA A 62 17.33 -13.83 -18.25
C ALA A 62 18.52 -13.77 -19.21
N GLU A 63 19.45 -12.83 -19.00
CA GLU A 63 20.67 -12.67 -19.79
C GLU A 63 21.57 -13.93 -19.71
N ILE A 64 21.76 -14.48 -18.49
CA ILE A 64 22.49 -15.74 -18.29
C ILE A 64 21.81 -16.88 -19.05
N ALA A 65 20.49 -17.06 -18.87
CA ALA A 65 19.74 -18.12 -19.54
C ALA A 65 19.81 -18.00 -21.08
N GLU A 66 19.78 -16.78 -21.62
CA GLU A 66 19.94 -16.55 -23.06
C GLU A 66 21.34 -16.93 -23.55
N SER A 67 22.39 -16.56 -22.82
CA SER A 67 23.77 -16.93 -23.14
C SER A 67 24.01 -18.46 -23.08
N GLU A 68 23.43 -19.12 -22.08
CA GLU A 68 23.49 -20.58 -21.92
C GLU A 68 22.76 -21.29 -23.07
N LEU A 69 21.57 -20.81 -23.44
CA LEU A 69 20.81 -21.33 -24.59
C LEU A 69 21.58 -21.15 -25.90
N HIS A 70 22.28 -20.02 -26.06
CA HIS A 70 23.11 -19.79 -27.24
C HIS A 70 24.29 -20.78 -27.30
N THR A 71 24.95 -21.00 -26.17
CA THR A 71 26.06 -21.95 -26.03
C THR A 71 25.61 -23.38 -26.30
N LEU A 72 24.49 -23.80 -25.71
CA LEU A 72 23.88 -25.12 -25.95
C LEU A 72 23.51 -25.30 -27.43
N ARG A 73 22.98 -24.27 -28.09
CA ARG A 73 22.64 -24.33 -29.52
C ARG A 73 23.88 -24.52 -30.39
N SER A 74 24.96 -23.80 -30.10
CA SER A 74 26.22 -23.94 -30.82
C SER A 74 26.85 -25.32 -30.60
N GLY A 75 26.84 -25.82 -29.36
CA GLY A 75 27.33 -27.16 -29.03
C GLY A 75 26.53 -28.29 -29.68
N LEU A 76 25.18 -28.19 -29.68
CA LEU A 76 24.31 -29.17 -30.33
C LEU A 76 24.55 -29.23 -31.84
N ARG A 77 24.75 -28.08 -32.50
CA ARG A 77 25.10 -28.03 -33.93
C ARG A 77 26.47 -28.63 -34.22
N ALA A 78 27.47 -28.33 -33.39
CA ALA A 78 28.82 -28.87 -33.54
C ALA A 78 28.86 -30.40 -33.38
N ASN A 79 27.99 -30.97 -32.55
CA ASN A 79 27.87 -32.41 -32.32
C ASN A 79 26.96 -33.15 -33.32
N GLY A 80 26.52 -32.49 -34.39
CA GLY A 80 25.68 -33.11 -35.43
C GLY A 80 24.25 -33.43 -34.96
N ALA A 81 23.75 -32.76 -33.92
CA ALA A 81 22.37 -32.97 -33.47
C ALA A 81 21.38 -32.58 -34.57
N ASP A 82 20.43 -33.49 -34.84
CA ASP A 82 19.38 -33.28 -35.83
C ASP A 82 18.63 -31.95 -35.58
N PRO A 83 18.54 -31.06 -36.59
CA PRO A 83 17.76 -29.83 -36.53
C PRO A 83 16.33 -30.02 -35.96
N THR A 84 15.71 -31.17 -36.20
CA THR A 84 14.37 -31.52 -35.70
C THR A 84 14.34 -31.64 -34.18
N ASN A 85 15.36 -32.27 -33.57
CA ASN A 85 15.46 -32.38 -32.12
C ASN A 85 15.65 -31.01 -31.46
N ILE A 86 16.42 -30.12 -32.08
CA ILE A 86 16.58 -28.74 -31.62
C ILE A 86 15.25 -27.99 -31.69
N GLN A 87 14.50 -28.13 -32.79
CA GLN A 87 13.17 -27.51 -32.93
C GLN A 87 12.16 -28.02 -31.89
N ASN A 88 12.16 -29.33 -31.62
CA ASN A 88 11.29 -29.95 -30.61
C ASN A 88 11.61 -29.42 -29.20
N LEU A 89 12.89 -29.31 -28.84
CA LEU A 89 13.33 -28.72 -27.56
C LEU A 89 12.84 -27.27 -27.43
N TRP A 90 12.94 -26.47 -28.49
CA TRP A 90 12.43 -25.10 -28.49
C TRP A 90 10.92 -25.03 -28.33
N ALA A 91 10.17 -25.92 -28.99
CA ALA A 91 8.73 -26.00 -28.83
C ALA A 91 8.35 -26.29 -27.37
N GLN A 92 9.06 -27.22 -26.72
CA GLN A 92 8.87 -27.55 -25.31
C GLN A 92 9.21 -26.37 -24.39
N ILE A 93 10.34 -25.69 -24.60
CA ILE A 93 10.74 -24.50 -23.82
C ILE A 93 9.68 -23.40 -23.96
N ARG A 94 9.22 -23.11 -25.18
CA ARG A 94 8.17 -22.09 -25.41
C ARG A 94 6.86 -22.47 -24.76
N LEU A 95 6.47 -23.74 -24.78
CA LEU A 95 5.27 -24.22 -24.09
C LEU A 95 5.39 -24.02 -22.57
N ARG A 96 6.51 -24.45 -21.99
CA ARG A 96 6.78 -24.32 -20.56
C ARG A 96 6.84 -22.86 -20.12
N ASN A 97 7.43 -21.97 -20.93
CA ASN A 97 7.43 -20.53 -20.66
C ASN A 97 6.01 -19.95 -20.68
N ARG A 98 5.17 -20.36 -21.65
CA ARG A 98 3.76 -19.94 -21.69
C ARG A 98 2.99 -20.40 -20.45
N GLN A 99 3.18 -21.66 -20.04
CA GLN A 99 2.57 -22.21 -18.81
C GLN A 99 3.03 -21.44 -17.57
N TRP A 100 4.33 -21.17 -17.45
CA TRP A 100 4.86 -20.38 -16.34
C TRP A 100 4.28 -18.96 -16.30
N HIS A 101 4.19 -18.28 -17.43
CA HIS A 101 3.57 -16.96 -17.49
C HIS A 101 2.07 -16.99 -17.14
N ALA A 102 1.34 -18.03 -17.52
CA ALA A 102 -0.06 -18.21 -17.13
C ALA A 102 -0.18 -18.38 -15.61
N ALA A 103 0.58 -19.30 -15.03
CA ALA A 103 0.61 -19.53 -13.59
C ALA A 103 1.04 -18.27 -12.81
N LYS A 104 2.03 -17.52 -13.32
CA LYS A 104 2.43 -16.25 -12.72
C LYS A 104 1.29 -15.23 -12.71
N ARG A 105 0.58 -15.06 -13.83
CA ARG A 105 -0.59 -14.16 -13.89
C ARG A 105 -1.68 -14.58 -12.92
N GLU A 106 -1.95 -15.87 -12.79
CA GLU A 106 -2.91 -16.41 -11.83
C GLU A 106 -2.50 -16.09 -10.38
N CYS A 107 -1.23 -16.31 -10.03
CA CYS A 107 -0.68 -15.92 -8.73
C CYS A 107 -0.82 -14.41 -8.47
N ASP A 108 -0.50 -13.56 -9.46
CA ASP A 108 -0.61 -12.10 -9.34
C ASP A 108 -2.08 -11.66 -9.15
N GLN A 109 -3.03 -12.29 -9.86
CA GLN A 109 -4.46 -12.05 -9.70
C GLN A 109 -4.96 -12.46 -8.31
N ASN A 110 -4.51 -13.62 -7.81
CA ASN A 110 -4.84 -14.10 -6.47
C ASN A 110 -4.27 -13.17 -5.38
N ALA A 111 -3.02 -12.71 -5.54
CA ALA A 111 -2.42 -11.75 -4.62
C ALA A 111 -3.22 -10.44 -4.59
N ALA A 112 -3.64 -9.93 -5.74
CA ALA A 112 -4.49 -8.74 -5.83
C ALA A 112 -5.88 -8.95 -5.18
N ALA A 113 -6.46 -10.14 -5.30
CA ALA A 113 -7.71 -10.49 -4.62
C ALA A 113 -7.55 -10.50 -3.10
N ILE A 114 -6.46 -11.08 -2.58
CA ILE A 114 -6.14 -11.08 -1.15
C ILE A 114 -5.97 -9.65 -0.61
N GLU A 115 -5.24 -8.80 -1.33
CA GLU A 115 -5.07 -7.39 -0.91
C GLU A 115 -6.40 -6.63 -0.90
N ARG A 116 -7.29 -6.84 -1.88
CA ARG A 116 -8.64 -6.28 -1.83
C ARG A 116 -9.45 -6.78 -0.63
N ALA A 117 -9.36 -8.07 -0.32
CA ALA A 117 -10.04 -8.64 0.86
C ALA A 117 -9.49 -8.04 2.16
N ARG A 118 -8.17 -7.85 2.27
CA ARG A 118 -7.54 -7.18 3.42
C ARG A 118 -8.02 -5.74 3.58
N ALA A 119 -8.02 -4.96 2.50
CA ALA A 119 -8.50 -3.58 2.51
C ALA A 119 -9.97 -3.47 2.95
N LEU A 120 -10.82 -4.39 2.47
CA LEU A 120 -12.21 -4.49 2.92
C LEU A 120 -12.29 -4.83 4.41
N ALA A 121 -11.53 -5.82 4.88
CA ALA A 121 -11.51 -6.19 6.30
C ALA A 121 -11.08 -5.01 7.19
N THR A 122 -10.06 -4.24 6.80
CA THR A 122 -9.65 -3.02 7.50
C THR A 122 -10.77 -1.98 7.52
N ARG A 123 -11.43 -1.73 6.38
CA ARG A 123 -12.56 -0.79 6.30
C ARG A 123 -13.73 -1.22 7.19
N TRP A 124 -14.04 -2.51 7.23
CA TRP A 124 -15.07 -3.07 8.12
C TRP A 124 -14.69 -2.94 9.59
N ALA A 125 -13.42 -3.13 9.95
CA ALA A 125 -12.95 -2.93 11.32
C ALA A 125 -13.12 -1.47 11.77
N VAL A 126 -12.76 -0.51 10.92
CA VAL A 126 -12.95 0.93 11.17
C VAL A 126 -14.43 1.28 11.32
N LEU A 127 -15.30 0.75 10.44
CA LEU A 127 -16.74 0.96 10.56
C LEU A 127 -17.32 0.34 11.85
N ARG A 128 -16.79 -0.80 12.30
CA ARG A 128 -17.23 -1.42 13.55
C ARG A 128 -16.82 -0.58 14.77
N THR A 129 -15.60 -0.07 14.81
CA THR A 129 -15.12 0.77 15.92
C THR A 129 -15.85 2.11 15.99
N HIS A 130 -16.01 2.81 14.85
CA HIS A 130 -16.69 4.11 14.82
C HIS A 130 -18.21 4.00 14.81
N GLY A 131 -18.78 2.91 14.28
CA GLY A 131 -20.20 2.61 14.36
C GLY A 131 -20.65 2.33 15.80
N SER A 132 -19.83 1.63 16.58
CA SER A 132 -20.00 1.48 18.03
C SER A 132 -19.95 2.82 18.73
N ALA A 133 -18.91 3.62 18.46
CA ALA A 133 -18.76 4.95 19.05
C ALA A 133 -19.93 5.90 18.69
N ALA A 134 -20.46 5.81 17.47
CA ALA A 134 -21.62 6.61 17.05
C ALA A 134 -22.94 6.12 17.69
N ALA A 135 -23.06 4.83 17.99
CA ALA A 135 -24.19 4.27 18.74
C ALA A 135 -24.12 4.68 20.22
N GLU A 136 -22.95 4.59 20.84
CA GLU A 136 -22.69 5.05 22.21
C GLU A 136 -22.93 6.56 22.37
N LEU A 137 -22.51 7.37 21.39
CA LEU A 137 -22.75 8.82 21.40
C LEU A 137 -24.24 9.16 21.29
N ARG A 138 -25.03 8.40 20.51
CA ARG A 138 -26.50 8.58 20.46
C ARG A 138 -27.15 8.19 21.78
N ALA A 139 -26.79 7.05 22.35
CA ALA A 139 -27.30 6.62 23.65
C ALA A 139 -26.99 7.66 24.75
N ALA A 140 -25.76 8.15 24.80
CA ALA A 140 -25.36 9.19 25.74
C ALA A 140 -26.09 10.53 25.53
N LEU A 141 -26.43 10.88 24.28
CA LEU A 141 -27.22 12.08 23.97
C LEU A 141 -28.70 11.92 24.33
N ASP A 142 -29.26 10.71 24.17
CA ASP A 142 -30.64 10.41 24.54
C ASP A 142 -30.82 10.36 26.08
N GLU A 143 -29.91 9.74 26.83
CA GLU A 143 -29.91 9.75 28.31
C GLU A 143 -29.83 11.17 28.88
N ARG A 144 -29.01 12.04 28.27
CA ARG A 144 -28.87 13.44 28.71
C ARG A 144 -30.14 14.26 28.46
N LYS A 145 -30.95 13.86 27.48
CA LYS A 145 -32.22 14.50 27.13
C LYS A 145 -33.29 14.15 28.15
N GLU A 146 -33.34 12.88 28.59
CA GLU A 146 -34.22 12.41 29.66
C GLU A 146 -33.89 13.04 31.02
N GLN A 147 -32.61 13.25 31.34
CA GLN A 147 -32.19 13.95 32.56
C GLN A 147 -32.47 15.46 32.56
N SER A 148 -32.72 16.04 31.38
CA SER A 148 -33.03 17.47 31.22
C SER A 148 -34.52 17.78 31.13
N ALA A 149 -35.37 16.76 31.10
CA ALA A 149 -36.82 16.91 31.13
C ALA A 149 -37.30 17.01 32.60
N PRO A 150 -38.06 18.05 32.98
CA PRO A 150 -38.56 18.26 34.34
C PRO A 150 -39.64 17.27 34.77
#